data_AF-A0A6V7JEF1-F1
#
_entry.id   AF-A0A6V7JEF1-F1
#
_cell.length_a   1.000
_cell.length_b   1.000
_cell.length_c   1.000
_cell.angle_alpha   90.00
_cell.angle_beta   90.00
_cell.angle_gamma   90.00
#
_symmetry.space_group_name_H-M   'P 1'
#
loop_
_entity.id
_entity.type
_entity.pdbx_description
1 polymer ?
#
loop_
_entity_poly.entity_id
_entity_poly.type
_entity_poly.pdbx_seq_one_letter_code
_entity_poly.pdbx_strand_id
1 'polypeptide(L)' 'NVPGVELQLANKLFVSNGVSIKSNYQQLTEDIFQSTVQTVDFSKASEAVKTINDWCEDQTNHKIKDVLSP' A
#
# COMPACT_ATOMS: atom_id res chain seq x y z
N ASN A 1 24.52 0.98 -2.15
CA ASN A 1 24.02 1.52 -3.43
C ASN A 1 24.93 1.07 -4.55
N VAL A 2 24.40 0.32 -5.51
CA VAL A 2 25.12 -0.11 -6.72
C VAL A 2 24.93 0.96 -7.80
N PRO A 3 25.98 1.48 -8.45
CA PRO A 3 25.85 2.51 -9.47
C PRO A 3 24.94 2.06 -10.62
N GLY A 4 24.01 2.92 -11.04
CA GLY A 4 23.07 2.64 -12.13
C GLY A 4 21.87 1.75 -11.77
N VAL A 5 21.75 1.34 -10.50
CA VAL A 5 20.59 0.57 -10.01
C VAL A 5 19.73 1.46 -9.11
N GLU A 6 18.44 1.52 -9.42
CA GLU A 6 17.42 2.13 -8.57
C GLU A 6 16.64 1.01 -7.86
N LEU A 7 16.55 1.09 -6.54
CA LEU A 7 15.74 0.22 -5.70
C LEU A 7 14.75 1.09 -4.93
N GLN A 8 13.45 0.92 -5.19
CA GLN A 8 12.38 1.56 -4.46
C GLN A 8 11.75 0.56 -3.49
N LEU A 9 11.62 0.96 -2.22
CA LEU A 9 10.98 0.18 -1.17
C LEU A 9 9.86 1.02 -0.57
N ALA A 10 8.63 0.52 -0.63
CA ALA A 10 7.45 1.16 -0.07
C ALA A 10 6.57 0.11 0.60
N ASN A 11 5.99 0.45 1.75
CA ASN A 11 5.05 -0.39 2.48
C ASN A 11 3.75 0.36 2.71
N LYS A 12 2.62 -0.34 2.64
CA LYS A 12 1.30 0.20 3.01
C LYS A 12 0.41 -0.91 3.55
N LEU A 13 -0.41 -0.57 4.53
CA LEU A 13 -1.48 -1.43 5.04
C LEU A 13 -2.83 -0.93 4.52
N PHE A 14 -3.55 -1.80 3.82
CA PHE A 14 -4.92 -1.53 3.40
C PHE A 14 -5.90 -2.26 4.34
N VAL A 15 -6.83 -1.55 4.95
CA VAL A 15 -7.78 -2.12 5.92
C VAL A 15 -9.22 -1.86 5.54
N SER A 16 -10.10 -2.80 5.88
CA SER A 16 -11.53 -2.69 5.56
C SER A 16 -12.19 -1.56 6.34
N ASN A 17 -13.22 -0.97 5.74
CA ASN A 17 -14.19 -0.17 6.46
C ASN A 17 -14.69 -0.92 7.72
N GLY A 18 -14.72 -0.22 8.85
CA GLY A 18 -15.16 -0.76 10.14
C GLY A 18 -14.06 -1.45 10.96
N VAL A 19 -12.86 -1.66 10.40
CA VAL A 19 -11.71 -2.14 11.18
C VAL A 19 -10.96 -0.96 11.78
N SER A 20 -10.95 -0.89 13.12
CA SER A 20 -10.13 0.09 13.84
C SER A 20 -8.79 -0.52 14.20
N ILE A 21 -7.71 0.01 13.62
CA ILE A 21 -6.36 -0.33 14.07
C ILE A 21 -6.10 0.37 15.41
N LYS A 22 -5.50 -0.34 16.37
CA LYS A 22 -5.05 0.28 17.62
C LYS A 22 -3.98 1.32 17.31
N SER A 23 -4.10 2.51 17.87
CA SER A 23 -3.17 3.62 17.62
C SER A 23 -1.70 3.25 17.83
N ASN A 24 -1.40 2.44 18.85
CA ASN A 24 -0.04 1.96 19.11
C ASN A 24 0.50 1.04 18.00
N TYR A 25 -0.36 0.25 17.37
CA TYR A 25 0.04 -0.59 16.23
C TYR A 25 0.22 0.25 14.97
N GLN A 26 -0.64 1.23 14.73
CA GLN A 26 -0.47 2.17 13.62
C GLN A 26 0.86 2.91 13.73
N GLN A 27 1.17 3.45 14.91
CA GLN A 27 2.43 4.14 15.15
C GLN A 27 3.64 3.22 14.98
N LEU A 28 3.57 1.99 15.50
CA LEU A 28 4.60 0.97 15.29
C LEU A 28 4.84 0.70 13.79
N THR A 29 3.77 0.61 12.99
CA THR A 29 3.89 0.33 11.56
C THR A 29 4.47 1.48 10.76
N GLU A 30 4.15 2.72 11.15
CA GLU A 30 4.73 3.93 10.58
C GLU A 30 6.22 4.04 10.94
N ASP A 31 6.58 3.81 12.21
CA ASP A 31 7.96 3.98 12.69
C ASP A 31 8.92 2.91 12.15
N ILE A 32 8.49 1.64 12.13
CA ILE A 32 9.36 0.51 11.78
C ILE A 32 9.37 0.24 10.28
N PHE A 33 8.21 0.22 9.66
CA PHE A 33 8.06 -0.20 8.26
C PHE A 33 7.91 0.99 7.31
N GLN A 34 7.85 2.22 7.83
CA GLN A 34 7.50 3.41 7.05
C GLN A 34 6.19 3.18 6.28
N SER A 35 5.29 2.40 6.90
CA SER A 35 4.06 1.95 6.28
C SER A 35 2.92 2.86 6.71
N THR A 36 2.22 3.42 5.74
CA THR A 36 0.98 4.18 6.01
C THR A 36 -0.21 3.23 6.06
N VAL A 37 -1.22 3.57 6.85
CA VAL A 37 -2.50 2.83 6.89
C VAL A 37 -3.51 3.58 6.03
N GLN A 38 -4.15 2.87 5.11
CA GLN A 38 -5.25 3.38 4.29
C GLN A 38 -6.48 2.50 4.46
N THR A 39 -7.61 3.13 4.77
CA THR A 39 -8.91 2.45 4.75
C THR A 39 -9.42 2.30 3.32
N VAL A 40 -9.88 1.11 2.97
CA VAL A 40 -10.43 0.75 1.66
C VAL A 40 -11.76 0.02 1.85
N ASP A 41 -12.73 0.33 0.99
CA ASP A 41 -14.01 -0.38 0.95
C ASP A 41 -13.88 -1.68 0.15
N PHE A 42 -13.52 -2.78 0.81
CA PHE A 42 -13.40 -4.07 0.15
C PHE A 42 -14.74 -4.68 -0.30
N SER A 43 -15.89 -4.11 0.09
CA SER A 43 -17.18 -4.52 -0.48
C SER A 43 -17.31 -4.12 -1.95
N LYS A 44 -16.50 -3.14 -2.40
CA LYS A 44 -16.42 -2.67 -3.78
C LYS A 44 -15.12 -3.16 -4.42
N ALA A 45 -15.07 -4.47 -4.69
CA ALA A 45 -13.85 -5.18 -5.10
C ALA A 45 -13.07 -4.48 -6.22
N SER A 46 -13.72 -4.08 -7.31
CA SER A 46 -13.04 -3.44 -8.45
C SER A 46 -12.43 -2.07 -8.09
N GLU A 47 -13.07 -1.29 -7.23
CA GLU A 47 -12.57 0.00 -6.76
C GLU A 47 -11.40 -0.20 -5.78
N ALA A 48 -11.49 -1.22 -4.92
CA ALA A 48 -10.41 -1.60 -4.02
C ALA A 48 -9.16 -2.08 -4.78
N VAL A 49 -9.34 -2.97 -5.76
CA VAL A 49 -8.26 -3.43 -6.66
C VAL A 49 -7.61 -2.26 -7.36
N LYS A 50 -8.43 -1.35 -7.94
CA LYS A 50 -7.90 -0.15 -8.59
C LYS A 50 -7.06 0.70 -7.63
N THR A 51 -7.56 0.95 -6.42
CA THR A 51 -6.86 1.76 -5.40
C THR A 51 -5.50 1.18 -5.03
N ILE A 52 -5.42 -0.14 -4.88
CA ILE A 52 -4.17 -0.84 -4.51
C ILE A 52 -3.19 -0.83 -5.69
N ASN A 53 -3.68 -1.16 -6.88
CA ASN A 53 -2.87 -1.18 -8.11
C ASN A 53 -2.32 0.20 -8.45
N ASP A 54 -3.14 1.26 -8.41
CA ASP A 54 -2.71 2.64 -8.62
C ASP A 54 -1.57 3.02 -7.65
N TRP A 55 -1.72 2.67 -6.36
CA TRP A 55 -0.68 2.97 -5.37
C TRP A 55 0.63 2.22 -5.67
N CYS A 56 0.56 0.92 -5.99
CA CYS A 56 1.73 0.14 -6.39
C CYS A 56 2.38 0.69 -7.67
N GLU A 57 1.57 1.15 -8.62
CA GLU A 57 2.04 1.74 -9.86
C GLU A 57 2.83 3.03 -9.58
N ASP A 58 2.28 3.93 -8.78
CA ASP A 58 2.93 5.18 -8.40
C ASP A 58 4.22 4.94 -7.60
N GLN A 59 4.23 3.99 -6.66
CA GLN A 59 5.40 3.67 -5.83
C GLN A 59 6.52 2.94 -6.58
N THR A 60 6.31 2.58 -7.85
CA THR A 60 7.27 1.79 -8.64
C THR A 60 7.64 2.46 -9.95
N ASN A 61 7.43 3.78 -10.07
CA ASN A 61 7.63 4.53 -11.31
C ASN A 61 6.87 3.89 -12.50
N HIS A 62 5.63 3.48 -12.26
CA HIS A 62 4.74 2.82 -13.21
C HIS A 62 5.20 1.46 -13.75
N LYS A 63 6.16 0.80 -13.06
CA LYS A 63 6.71 -0.50 -13.49
C LYS A 63 5.86 -1.69 -13.05
N ILE A 64 5.13 -1.58 -11.94
CA ILE A 64 4.24 -2.63 -11.44
C ILE A 64 2.81 -2.09 -11.43
N LYS A 65 1.96 -2.54 -12.35
CA LYS A 65 0.61 -2.01 -12.54
C LYS A 65 -0.47 -2.89 -11.91
N ASP A 66 -0.46 -4.17 -12.23
CA ASP A 66 -1.52 -5.11 -11.85
C ASP A 66 -1.04 -6.09 -10.78
N VAL A 67 -0.89 -5.62 -9.54
CA VAL A 67 -0.52 -6.48 -8.40
C VAL A 67 -1.67 -7.43 -8.05
N LEU A 68 -2.89 -6.91 -8.14
CA LEU A 68 -4.12 -7.67 -7.96
C LEU A 68 -4.86 -7.75 -9.29
N SER A 69 -5.47 -8.91 -9.55
CA SER A 69 -6.40 -9.09 -10.66
C SER A 69 -7.79 -8.52 -10.31
N PRO A 70 -8.53 -7.99 -11.29
CA PRO A 70 -9.90 -7.48 -11.11
C PRO A 70 -10.89 -8.52 -10.57
#